data_AF-A0A3D8UJF8-F1
#
_entry.id   AF-A0A3D8UJF8-F1
#
_cell.length_a   1.000
_cell.length_b   1.000
_cell.length_c   1.000
_cell.angle_alpha   90.00
_cell.angle_beta   90.00
_cell.angle_gamma   90.00
#
_symmetry.space_group_name_H-M   'P 1'
#
loop_
_entity.id
_entity.type
_entity.pdbx_description
1 polymer ?
#
loop_
_entity_poly.entity_id
_entity_poly.type
_entity_poly.pdbx_seq_one_letter_code
_entity_poly.pdbx_strand_id
1 'polypeptide(L)' 'MSGVNTVIELGYGLGEDEQTKLKQLFDLVFNMSENEIKIYDAFNYSKQSDFASQIYDEVRELKFFDSQFDMGTSSEINKY' A
#
# COMPACT_ATOMS: atom_id res chain seq x y z
N MET A 1 -13.39 -3.78 -7.79
CA MET A 1 -12.10 -4.22 -7.22
C MET A 1 -12.37 -5.41 -6.33
N SER A 2 -11.69 -6.53 -6.56
CA SER A 2 -11.79 -7.73 -5.70
C SER A 2 -11.24 -7.36 -4.33
N GLY A 3 -12.10 -7.36 -3.31
CA GLY A 3 -11.79 -6.89 -1.96
C GLY A 3 -10.80 -7.83 -1.28
N VAL A 4 -9.51 -7.47 -1.30
CA VAL A 4 -8.55 -8.09 -0.39
C VAL A 4 -8.92 -7.65 1.02
N ASN A 5 -9.50 -8.57 1.79
CA ASN A 5 -10.02 -8.27 3.13
C ASN A 5 -8.92 -8.18 4.19
N THR A 6 -7.71 -8.69 3.93
CA THR A 6 -6.61 -8.71 4.90
C THR A 6 -5.25 -8.71 4.21
N VAL A 7 -4.39 -7.77 4.62
CA VAL A 7 -2.99 -7.65 4.18
C VAL A 7 -2.10 -7.99 5.36
N ILE A 8 -1.09 -8.84 5.11
CA ILE A 8 -0.09 -9.20 6.12
C ILE A 8 1.28 -8.85 5.57
N GLU A 9 1.95 -7.92 6.25
CA GLU A 9 3.29 -7.45 5.92
C GLU A 9 4.28 -8.07 6.90
N LEU A 10 5.24 -8.84 6.37
CA LEU A 10 6.27 -9.50 7.16
C LEU A 10 7.63 -8.91 6.78
N GLY A 11 8.46 -8.59 7.77
CA GLY A 11 9.82 -8.08 7.58
C GLY A 11 10.80 -9.10 6.99
N TYR A 12 10.35 -10.32 6.73
CA TYR A 12 11.10 -11.38 6.08
C TYR A 12 10.21 -12.02 5.00
N GLY A 13 10.77 -12.20 3.81
CA GLY A 13 10.08 -12.86 2.70
C GLY A 13 9.90 -14.35 3.01
N LEU A 14 8.66 -14.77 3.21
CA LEU A 14 8.33 -16.20 3.37
C LEU A 14 8.38 -16.90 2.01
N GLY A 15 8.97 -18.09 1.98
CA GLY A 15 8.86 -18.98 0.82
C GLY A 15 7.42 -19.46 0.60
N GLU A 16 7.11 -19.97 -0.60
CA GLU A 16 5.74 -20.43 -0.95
C GLU A 16 5.19 -21.46 0.04
N ASP A 17 6.02 -22.40 0.50
CA ASP A 17 5.66 -23.42 1.48
C ASP A 17 5.29 -22.81 2.85
N GLU A 18 6.02 -21.78 3.26
CA GLU A 18 5.79 -21.11 4.54
C GLU A 18 4.54 -20.24 4.50
N GLN A 19 4.33 -19.54 3.38
CA GLN A 19 3.09 -18.80 3.13
C GLN A 19 1.87 -19.72 3.15
N THR A 20 1.99 -20.92 2.56
CA THR A 20 0.92 -21.92 2.55
C THR A 20 0.57 -22.37 3.97
N LYS A 21 1.58 -22.70 4.80
CA LYS A 21 1.36 -23.07 6.21
C LYS A 21 0.73 -21.94 7.01
N LEU A 22 1.13 -20.70 6.76
CA LEU A 22 0.59 -19.53 7.44
C LEU A 22 -0.89 -19.32 7.10
N LYS A 23 -1.27 -19.46 5.82
CA LYS A 23 -2.67 -19.39 5.40
C LYS A 23 -3.52 -20.49 6.04
N GLN A 24 -2.99 -21.72 6.11
CA GLN A 24 -3.66 -22.83 6.81
C GLN A 24 -3.84 -22.54 8.31
N LEU A 25 -2.85 -21.93 8.96
CA LEU A 25 -2.96 -21.52 10.36
C LEU A 25 -4.06 -20.46 10.54
N PHE A 26 -4.10 -19.44 9.68
CA PHE A 26 -5.15 -18.41 9.76
C PHE A 26 -6.54 -18.97 9.54
N ASP A 27 -6.69 -19.90 8.60
CA ASP A 27 -7.95 -20.59 8.40
C ASP A 27 -8.36 -21.40 9.64
N LEU A 28 -7.44 -22.18 10.21
CA LEU A 28 -7.70 -23.00 11.40
C LEU A 28 -8.10 -22.17 12.63
N VAL A 29 -7.45 -21.02 12.85
CA VAL A 29 -7.62 -20.22 14.07
C VAL A 29 -8.74 -19.19 13.92
N PHE A 30 -8.90 -18.59 12.75
CA PHE A 30 -9.79 -17.45 12.52
C PHE A 30 -10.92 -17.73 11.52
N ASN A 31 -11.00 -18.95 10.97
CA ASN A 31 -12.01 -19.36 9.99
C ASN A 31 -12.04 -18.44 8.76
N MET A 32 -10.85 -18.16 8.21
CA MET A 32 -10.65 -17.21 7.10
C MET A 32 -10.64 -17.85 5.71
N SER A 33 -11.10 -19.09 5.55
CA SER A 33 -11.15 -19.83 4.27
C SER A 33 -11.86 -19.09 3.15
N GLU A 34 -12.87 -18.28 3.46
CA GLU A 34 -13.61 -17.49 2.45
C GLU A 34 -12.92 -16.16 2.11
N ASN A 35 -11.87 -15.77 2.85
CA ASN A 35 -11.14 -14.52 2.63
C ASN A 35 -9.88 -14.75 1.78
N GLU A 36 -9.71 -13.92 0.74
CA GLU A 36 -8.47 -13.90 -0.04
C GLU A 36 -7.33 -13.30 0.80
N ILE A 37 -6.41 -14.15 1.28
CA ILE A 37 -5.21 -13.73 2.01
C ILE A 37 -4.03 -13.63 1.03
N LYS A 38 -3.53 -12.40 0.84
CA LYS A 38 -2.28 -12.12 0.12
C LYS A 38 -1.18 -11.77 1.12
N ILE A 39 -0.07 -12.51 1.05
CA ILE A 39 1.11 -12.28 1.88
C ILE A 39 2.16 -11.61 1.00
N TYR A 40 2.69 -10.48 1.47
CA TYR A 40 3.70 -9.74 0.74
C TYR A 40 4.97 -9.62 1.57
N ASP A 41 6.10 -9.62 0.89
CA ASP A 41 7.38 -9.20 1.46
C ASP A 41 7.37 -7.68 1.63
N ALA A 42 7.62 -7.19 2.84
CA ALA A 42 7.67 -5.76 3.16
C ALA A 42 8.59 -4.97 2.22
N PHE A 43 9.73 -5.55 1.82
CA PHE A 43 10.69 -4.87 0.95
C PHE A 43 10.17 -4.63 -0.48
N ASN A 44 9.25 -5.48 -0.94
CA ASN A 44 8.72 -5.44 -2.30
C ASN A 44 7.22 -5.13 -2.34
N TYR A 45 6.60 -4.88 -1.18
CA TYR A 45 5.17 -4.64 -1.03
C TYR A 45 4.71 -3.49 -1.94
N SER A 46 5.43 -2.38 -1.95
CA SER A 46 5.12 -1.21 -2.79
C SER A 46 5.16 -1.49 -4.29
N LYS A 47 5.88 -2.53 -4.74
CA LYS A 47 5.98 -2.91 -6.15
C LYS A 47 4.97 -4.00 -6.56
N GLN A 48 4.47 -4.76 -5.60
CA GLN A 48 3.62 -5.94 -5.86
C GLN A 48 2.16 -5.73 -5.43
N SER A 49 1.89 -4.73 -4.61
CA SER A 49 0.55 -4.42 -4.13
C SER A 49 -0.08 -3.31 -4.98
N ASP A 50 -1.19 -3.64 -5.62
CA ASP A 50 -2.02 -2.66 -6.34
C ASP A 50 -2.50 -1.55 -5.41
N PHE A 51 -2.81 -1.90 -4.15
CA PHE A 51 -3.19 -0.93 -3.12
C PHE A 51 -2.04 0.03 -2.79
N ALA A 52 -0.84 -0.50 -2.53
CA ALA A 52 0.30 0.35 -2.22
C ALA A 52 0.68 1.26 -3.41
N SER A 53 0.56 0.75 -4.63
CA SER A 53 0.78 1.53 -5.86
C SER A 53 -0.23 2.67 -5.98
N GLN A 54 -1.52 2.39 -5.75
CA GLN A 54 -2.58 3.40 -5.75
C GLN A 54 -2.35 4.51 -4.71
N ILE A 55 -2.05 4.14 -3.46
CA ILE A 55 -1.76 5.13 -2.40
C ILE A 55 -0.54 5.99 -2.75
N TYR A 56 0.50 5.39 -3.32
CA TYR A 56 1.68 6.13 -3.75
C TYR A 56 1.35 7.17 -4.83
N ASP A 57 0.57 6.77 -5.84
CA ASP A 57 0.13 7.66 -6.91
C ASP A 57 -0.73 8.80 -6.38
N GLU A 58 -1.69 8.52 -5.47
CA GLU A 58 -2.51 9.55 -4.82
C GLU A 58 -1.67 10.55 -4.02
N VAL A 59 -0.73 10.07 -3.20
CA VAL A 59 0.18 10.94 -2.42
C VAL A 59 1.07 11.78 -3.33
N ARG A 60 1.52 11.20 -4.46
CA ARG A 60 2.32 11.91 -5.44
C ARG A 60 1.53 13.02 -6.10
N GLU A 61 0.30 12.76 -6.54
CA GLU A 61 -0.56 13.76 -7.17
C GLU A 61 -0.88 14.91 -6.21
N LEU A 62 -1.18 14.63 -4.94
CA LEU A 62 -1.40 15.66 -3.91
C LEU A 62 -0.20 16.60 -3.76
N LYS A 63 1.03 16.07 -3.76
CA LYS A 63 2.25 16.89 -3.70
C LYS A 63 2.45 17.76 -4.94
N PHE A 64 2.03 17.29 -6.11
CA PHE A 64 2.05 18.11 -7.33
C PHE A 64 1.06 19.28 -7.23
N PHE A 65 -0.13 19.05 -6.70
CA PHE A 65 -1.11 20.13 -6.49
C PHE A 65 -0.60 21.19 -5.50
N ASP A 66 -0.04 20.78 -4.36
CA ASP A 66 0.52 21.73 -3.38
C ASP A 66 1.68 22.55 -3.96
N SER A 67 2.55 21.92 -4.75
CA SER A 67 3.68 22.61 -5.40
C SER A 67 3.25 23.64 -6.47
N GLN A 68 2.11 23.43 -7.14
CA GLN A 68 1.56 24.39 -8.09
C GLN A 68 0.88 25.59 -7.40
N PHE A 69 0.30 25.37 -6.23
CA PHE A 69 -0.30 26.46 -5.43
C PHE A 69 0.75 27.38 -4.81
N ASP A 70 1.90 26.82 -4.38
CA ASP A 70 2.99 27.59 -3.77
C ASP A 70 3.72 28.51 -4.79
N MET A 71 3.75 28.14 -6.08
CA MET A 71 4.23 29.02 -7.15
C MET A 71 3.24 30.13 -7.56
N GLY A 72 1.99 30.08 -7.11
CA GLY A 72 0.94 31.02 -7.51
C GLY A 72 0.77 32.24 -6.58
N THR A 73 1.41 32.28 -5.42
CA THR A 73 1.15 33.31 -4.39
C THR A 73 2.33 34.22 -4.05
N SER A 74 3.51 34.00 -4.65
CA SER A 74 4.74 34.73 -4.30
C SER A 74 5.07 35.94 -5.20
N SER A 75 4.20 36.34 -6.14
CA SER A 75 4.52 37.35 -7.17
C SER A 75 3.87 38.73 -7.02
N GLU A 76 3.21 39.07 -5.91
CA GLU A 76 2.59 40.40 -5.74
C GLU A 76 2.81 41.08 -4.37
N ILE A 77 4.03 41.11 -3.81
CA ILE A 77 4.34 42.12 -2.78
C ILE A 77 5.78 42.59 -2.92
N ASN A 78 6.02 43.54 -3.83
CA ASN A 78 7.06 44.58 -3.68
C ASN A 78 6.90 45.64 -4.77
N LYS A 79 5.98 46.57 -4.54
CA LYS A 79 6.02 47.91 -5.11
C LYS A 79 5.66 48.89 -4.01
N TYR A 80 6.66 49.35 -3.25
CA TYR A 80 6.73 50.71 -2.71
C TYR A 80 8.20 51.04 -2.45
#